data_AF-A0A7J7QU02-F1
#
_entry.id   AF-A0A7J7QU02-F1
#
_cell.length_a   1.000
_cell.length_b   1.000
_cell.length_c   1.000
_cell.angle_alpha   90.00
_cell.angle_beta   90.00
_cell.angle_gamma   90.00
#
_symmetry.space_group_name_H-M   'P 1'
#
loop_
_entity.id
_entity.type
_entity.pdbx_description
1 polymer ?
#
loop_
_entity_poly.entity_id
_entity_poly.type
_entity_poly.pdbx_seq_one_letter_code
_entity_poly.pdbx_strand_id
1 'polypeptide(L)' 'MKLYKEKKAQKSFLFLRGIEGSTSTFQSVACLGWFIATSSQVGQPVTLTNDRGKTYNTNFYFSSLQPELGVADSGTENL' A
#
# COMPACT_ATOMS: atom_id res chain seq x y z
N MET A 1 -9.61 8.38 10.72
CA MET A 1 -9.29 7.72 12.02
C MET A 1 -10.48 7.10 12.76
N LYS A 2 -11.71 7.08 12.21
CA LYS A 2 -12.87 6.47 12.89
C LYS A 2 -12.67 4.97 13.16
N LEU A 3 -12.35 4.19 12.12
CA LEU A 3 -12.13 2.74 12.22
C LEU A 3 -11.05 2.35 13.23
N TYR A 4 -10.00 3.17 13.36
CA TYR A 4 -8.92 2.94 14.33
C TYR A 4 -9.38 3.12 15.80
N LYS A 5 -10.36 4.00 16.03
CA LYS A 5 -10.89 4.30 17.38
C LYS A 5 -12.02 3.35 17.81
N GLU A 6 -12.50 2.49 16.91
CA GLU A 6 -13.57 1.54 17.21
C GLU A 6 -13.08 0.46 18.20
N LYS A 7 -13.88 0.16 19.23
CA LYS A 7 -13.52 -0.85 20.25
C LYS A 7 -13.44 -2.26 19.68
N LYS A 8 -14.20 -2.54 18.61
CA LYS A 8 -14.21 -3.81 17.91
C LYS A 8 -13.69 -3.60 16.49
N ALA A 9 -12.69 -4.38 16.13
CA ALA A 9 -12.10 -4.33 14.81
C ALA A 9 -13.14 -4.78 13.76
N GLN A 10 -13.31 -3.99 12.70
CA GLN A 10 -14.28 -4.25 11.64
C GLN A 10 -13.63 -5.13 10.57
N LYS A 11 -13.92 -6.45 10.61
CA LYS A 11 -13.22 -7.47 9.79
C LYS A 11 -13.13 -7.11 8.29
N SER A 12 -14.17 -6.50 7.72
CA SER A 12 -14.21 -6.10 6.31
C SER A 12 -13.13 -5.07 5.90
N PHE A 13 -12.53 -4.38 6.88
CA PHE A 13 -11.47 -3.40 6.68
C PHE A 13 -10.10 -3.87 7.17
N LEU A 14 -9.98 -5.12 7.59
CA LEU A 14 -8.73 -5.68 8.10
C LEU A 14 -8.03 -6.53 7.05
N PHE A 15 -6.73 -6.29 6.93
CA PHE A 15 -5.84 -7.06 6.08
C PHE A 15 -4.63 -7.54 6.88
N LEU A 16 -4.28 -8.81 6.71
CA LEU A 16 -3.03 -9.36 7.22
C LEU A 16 -1.92 -9.01 6.24
N ARG A 17 -0.87 -8.34 6.73
CA ARG A 17 0.30 -8.00 5.92
C ARG A 17 1.28 -9.16 5.90
N GLY A 18 1.58 -9.69 4.72
CA GLY A 18 2.72 -10.57 4.47
C GLY A 18 3.91 -9.77 3.95
N ILE A 19 5.13 -10.19 4.30
CA ILE A 19 6.37 -9.61 3.74
C ILE A 19 7.02 -10.67 2.87
N GLU A 20 7.25 -10.34 1.60
CA GLU A 20 7.82 -11.22 0.59
C GLU A 20 8.98 -10.50 -0.10
N GLY A 21 10.20 -10.79 0.37
CA GLY A 21 11.39 -10.02 -0.02
C GLY A 21 11.25 -8.55 0.35
N SER A 22 11.41 -7.66 -0.64
CA SER A 22 11.25 -6.21 -0.48
C SER A 22 9.81 -5.71 -0.68
N THR A 23 8.85 -6.63 -0.86
CA THR A 23 7.44 -6.30 -1.12
C THR A 23 6.54 -6.72 0.03
N SER A 24 5.32 -6.19 0.04
CA SER A 24 4.26 -6.57 0.97
C SER A 24 3.03 -7.07 0.24
N THR A 25 2.36 -8.04 0.85
CA THR A 25 1.07 -8.59 0.41
C THR A 25 0.01 -8.33 1.47
N PHE A 26 -1.27 -8.28 1.08
CA PHE A 26 -2.37 -7.92 1.98
C PHE A 26 -3.53 -8.88 1.82
N GLN A 27 -3.63 -9.86 2.71
CA GLN A 27 -4.71 -10.85 2.70
C GLN A 27 -5.93 -10.32 3.47
N SER A 28 -7.13 -10.42 2.90
CA SER A 28 -8.36 -10.07 3.58
C SER A 28 -8.62 -10.98 4.78
N VAL A 29 -8.93 -10.39 5.94
CA VAL A 29 -9.40 -11.14 7.12
C VAL A 29 -10.86 -11.60 6.94
N ALA A 30 -11.66 -10.86 6.17
CA ALA A 30 -13.06 -11.19 5.92
C ALA A 30 -13.23 -12.27 4.84
N CYS A 31 -12.24 -12.46 3.96
CA CYS A 31 -12.29 -13.44 2.88
C CYS A 31 -10.94 -14.17 2.76
N LEU A 32 -10.83 -15.34 3.39
CA LEU A 32 -9.57 -16.09 3.46
C LEU A 32 -9.08 -16.51 2.06
N GLY A 33 -7.78 -16.38 1.82
CA GLY A 33 -7.15 -16.66 0.53
C GLY A 33 -7.25 -15.54 -0.49
N TRP A 34 -7.97 -14.44 -0.20
CA TRP A 34 -8.09 -13.29 -1.10
C TRP A 34 -7.13 -12.17 -0.71
N PHE A 35 -6.46 -11.59 -1.70
CA PHE A 35 -5.42 -10.58 -1.54
C PHE A 35 -5.76 -9.32 -2.31
N ILE A 36 -5.35 -8.15 -1.79
CA ILE A 36 -5.33 -6.91 -2.59
C ILE A 36 -4.48 -7.16 -3.82
N ALA A 37 -4.98 -6.74 -4.98
CA ALA A 37 -4.33 -6.99 -6.25
C ALA A 37 -4.57 -5.88 -7.27
N THR A 38 -3.66 -5.79 -8.23
CA THR A 38 -3.81 -4.97 -9.44
C THR A 38 -3.82 -5.84 -10.68
N SER A 39 -4.60 -5.42 -11.67
CA SER A 39 -4.55 -6.01 -13.01
C SER A 39 -3.24 -5.62 -13.71
N SER A 40 -2.79 -6.46 -14.63
CA SER A 40 -1.75 -6.10 -15.60
C SER A 40 -2.20 -5.02 -16.59
N GLN A 41 -3.50 -4.81 -16.77
CA GLN A 41 -4.05 -3.74 -17.60
C GLN A 41 -4.08 -2.41 -16.85
N VAL A 42 -3.49 -1.38 -17.45
CA VAL A 42 -3.47 -0.01 -16.93
C VAL A 42 -4.88 0.57 -16.83
N GLY A 43 -5.14 1.37 -15.80
CA GLY A 43 -6.42 2.05 -15.58
C GLY A 43 -7.50 1.20 -14.93
N GLN A 44 -7.21 -0.07 -14.63
CA GLN A 44 -8.12 -0.93 -13.88
C GLN A 44 -8.09 -0.62 -12.38
N PRO A 45 -9.21 -0.80 -11.66
CA PRO A 45 -9.27 -0.58 -10.23
C PRO A 45 -8.41 -1.61 -9.48
N VAL A 46 -7.97 -1.22 -8.29
CA VAL A 46 -7.45 -2.18 -7.29
C VAL A 46 -8.61 -3.10 -6.88
N THR A 47 -8.34 -4.40 -6.82
CA THR A 47 -9.35 -5.44 -6.57
C THR A 47 -8.87 -6.46 -5.52
N LEU A 48 -9.69 -7.46 -5.24
CA LEU A 48 -9.29 -8.68 -4.52
C LEU A 48 -9.14 -9.84 -5.50
N THR A 49 -8.14 -10.70 -5.29
CA THR A 49 -7.96 -11.94 -6.04
C THR A 49 -7.54 -13.09 -5.12
N ASN A 50 -7.96 -14.31 -5.43
CA ASN A 50 -7.37 -15.53 -4.90
C ASN A 50 -6.41 -16.22 -5.89
N ASP A 51 -6.23 -15.64 -7.08
CA ASP A 51 -5.34 -16.16 -8.13
C ASP A 51 -3.99 -15.44 -8.13
N ARG A 52 -3.12 -15.84 -7.19
CA ARG A 52 -1.78 -15.26 -7.03
C ARG A 52 -0.81 -15.80 -8.08
N GLY A 53 0.06 -14.93 -8.61
CA GLY A 53 1.18 -15.32 -9.47
C GLY A 53 0.83 -15.54 -10.94
N LYS A 54 -0.35 -15.11 -11.39
CA LYS A 54 -0.78 -15.17 -12.80
C LYS A 54 -1.01 -13.77 -13.37
N THR A 55 -2.25 -13.42 -13.69
CA THR A 55 -2.65 -12.16 -14.34
C THR A 55 -2.69 -10.96 -13.38
N TYR A 56 -2.74 -11.24 -12.08
CA TYR A 56 -2.84 -10.24 -11.02
C TYR A 56 -1.55 -10.15 -10.21
N ASN A 57 -1.11 -8.92 -9.94
CA ASN A 57 0.01 -8.67 -9.03
C ASN A 57 -0.52 -8.45 -7.60
N THR A 58 0.07 -9.13 -6.63
CA THR A 58 -0.28 -9.02 -5.19
C THR A 58 0.82 -8.41 -4.33
N ASN A 59 1.94 -8.02 -4.93
CA ASN A 59 3.16 -7.61 -4.26
C ASN A 59 3.36 -6.09 -4.44
N PHE A 60 3.30 -5.36 -3.33
CA PHE A 60 3.34 -3.90 -3.32
C PHE A 60 4.60 -3.40 -2.62
N TYR A 61 5.20 -2.36 -3.19
CA TYR A 61 6.24 -1.59 -2.52
C TYR A 61 5.64 -0.47 -1.70
N PHE A 62 6.32 -0.09 -0.62
CA PHE A 62 6.04 1.14 0.11
C PHE A 62 7.17 2.13 -0.14
N SER A 63 6.83 3.31 -0.63
CA SER A 63 7.73 4.45 -0.66
C SER A 63 7.47 5.31 0.58
N SER A 64 8.54 5.68 1.28
CA SER A 64 8.46 6.80 2.22
C SER A 64 8.33 8.08 1.41
N LEU A 65 7.42 8.96 1.82
CA LEU A 65 7.43 10.33 1.32
C LEU A 65 8.59 11.03 2.02
N GLN A 66 9.73 11.20 1.33
CA GLN A 66 10.77 12.09 1.82
C GLN A 66 10.24 13.53 1.68
N PRO A 67 10.31 14.37 2.73
CA PRO A 67 10.11 15.80 2.56
C PRO A 67 11.19 16.31 1.61
N GLU A 68 10.82 16.97 0.51
CA GLU A 68 11.79 17.71 -0.29
C GLU A 68 12.46 18.74 0.63
N LEU A 69 13.75 18.57 0.91
CA LEU A 69 14.54 19.61 1.56
C LEU A 69 14.51 20.82 0.62
N GLY A 70 13.82 21.88 1.04
CA GLY A 70 13.84 23.15 0.35
C GLY A 70 15.29 23.56 0.14
N VAL A 71 15.64 23.85 -1.11
CA VAL A 71 16.87 24.52 -1.47
C VAL A 71 16.87 25.85 -0.70
N ALA A 72 17.71 25.96 0.32
CA ALA A 72 17.97 27.25 0.95
C ALA A 72 18.64 28.11 -0.11
N ASP A 73 17.93 29.15 -0.54
CA ASP A 73 18.46 30.25 -1.34
C ASP A 73 19.64 30.86 -0.57
N SER A 74 20.86 30.48 -0.94
CA SER A 74 22.07 31.10 -0.40
C SER A 74 22.23 32.45 -1.07
N GLY A 75 21.54 33.46 -0.54
CA GLY A 75 21.81 34.85 -0.84
C GLY A 75 23.26 35.15 -0.46
N THR A 76 24.15 35.20 -1.44
CA THR A 76 25.46 35.82 -1.29
C THR A 76 25.27 37.33 -1.36
N GLU A 77 25.24 37.97 -0.20
CA GLU A 77 25.50 39.41 -0.09
C GLU A 77 26.94 39.67 -0.52
N ASN A 78 27.12 40.50 -1.54
CA ASN A 78 28.42 40.98 -1.99
C ASN A 78 28.96 42.00 -0.97
N LEU A 79 30.17 41.75 -0.46
CA LEU A 79 31.05 42.72 0.20
C LEU A 79 32.26 42.97 -0.70
#